data_AF-B2FM27-F1
#
_entry.id   AF-B2FM27-F1
#
_cell.length_a   1.000
_cell.length_b   1.000
_cell.length_c   1.000
_cell.angle_alpha   90.00
_cell.angle_beta   90.00
_cell.angle_gamma   90.00
#
_symmetry.space_group_name_H-M   'P 1'
#
loop_
_entity.id
_entity.type
_entity.pdbx_description
1 polymer ?
#
loop_
_entity_poly.entity_id
_entity_poly.type
_entity_poly.pdbx_seq_one_letter_code
_entity_poly.pdbx_strand_id
1 'polypeptide(L)'
;MSLATRISALASRIGLEVKTKIDASHPGVARAWVCFGYVGSQIEIRAAHNVASVTRTAAGRYRVNFANAMPDDGYCWTALARSNVNSGTQRIAVVRSSTDQKTTGHVDISCATTLSSFADSTEINLTVFR
;
A
#
# COMPACT_ATOMS: atom_id res chain seq x y z
N MET A 1 -32.20 -39.85 9.26
CA MET A 1 -31.48 -38.81 8.47
C MET A 1 -31.29 -39.33 7.05
N SER A 2 -31.82 -38.64 6.03
CA SER A 2 -31.67 -39.07 4.63
C SER A 2 -30.35 -38.58 4.04
N LEU A 3 -29.91 -39.18 2.93
CA LEU A 3 -28.77 -38.70 2.14
C LEU A 3 -28.96 -37.23 1.73
N ALA A 4 -30.18 -36.85 1.34
CA ALA A 4 -30.53 -35.48 1.00
C ALA A 4 -30.29 -34.51 2.18
N THR A 5 -30.64 -34.90 3.41
CA THR A 5 -30.34 -34.10 4.61
C THR A 5 -28.83 -33.91 4.81
N ARG A 6 -28.02 -34.95 4.57
CA ARG A 6 -26.55 -34.88 4.71
C ARG A 6 -25.91 -33.99 3.65
N ILE A 7 -26.39 -34.05 2.40
CA ILE A 7 -25.90 -33.21 1.30
C ILE A 7 -26.24 -31.74 1.56
N SER A 8 -27.46 -31.45 1.98
CA SER A 8 -27.88 -30.08 2.34
C SER A 8 -27.04 -29.50 3.48
N ALA A 9 -26.79 -30.29 4.53
CA ALA A 9 -25.92 -29.89 5.63
C ALA A 9 -24.48 -29.62 5.17
N LEU A 10 -23.93 -30.46 4.28
CA LEU A 10 -22.60 -30.25 3.72
C LEU A 10 -22.52 -28.96 2.89
N ALA A 11 -23.50 -28.75 1.99
CA ALA A 11 -23.54 -27.56 1.14
C ALA A 11 -23.62 -26.27 1.95
N SER A 12 -24.40 -26.26 3.04
CA SER A 12 -24.47 -25.13 3.96
C SER A 12 -23.12 -24.82 4.62
N ARG A 13 -22.41 -25.86 5.10
CA ARG A 13 -21.07 -25.69 5.68
C ARG A 13 -20.05 -25.17 4.66
N ILE A 14 -20.08 -25.68 3.43
CA ILE A 14 -19.19 -25.19 2.36
C ILE A 14 -19.52 -23.73 2.04
N GLY A 15 -20.81 -23.37 1.94
CA GLY A 15 -21.22 -21.99 1.70
C GLY A 15 -20.75 -21.04 2.80
N LEU A 16 -20.80 -21.46 4.06
CA LEU A 16 -20.26 -20.71 5.19
C LEU A 16 -18.74 -20.55 5.08
N GLU A 17 -18.01 -21.63 4.86
CA GLU A 17 -16.55 -21.64 4.75
C GLU A 17 -16.05 -20.76 3.59
N VAL A 18 -16.71 -20.84 2.44
CA VAL A 18 -16.39 -20.02 1.26
C VAL A 18 -16.69 -18.55 1.54
N LYS A 19 -17.78 -18.23 2.23
CA LYS A 19 -18.13 -16.84 2.59
C LYS A 19 -17.16 -16.23 3.59
N THR A 20 -16.60 -17.03 4.51
CA THR A 20 -15.62 -16.56 5.49
C THR A 20 -14.19 -16.56 4.95
N LYS A 21 -13.96 -17.13 3.77
CA LYS A 21 -12.65 -17.13 3.14
C LYS A 21 -12.21 -15.70 2.81
N ILE A 22 -11.05 -15.31 3.32
CA ILE A 22 -10.38 -14.08 2.91
C ILE A 22 -9.73 -14.35 1.55
N ASP A 23 -10.23 -13.69 0.51
CA ASP A 23 -9.61 -13.65 -0.80
C ASP A 23 -9.09 -12.24 -1.13
N ALA A 24 -8.52 -12.06 -2.33
CA ALA A 24 -7.99 -10.78 -2.76
C ALA A 24 -9.05 -9.65 -2.88
N SER A 25 -10.34 -10.00 -2.87
CA SER A 25 -11.46 -9.06 -2.92
C SER A 25 -11.94 -8.63 -1.53
N HIS A 26 -11.54 -9.34 -0.48
CA HIS A 26 -11.91 -9.03 0.90
C HIS A 26 -11.44 -7.61 1.28
N PRO A 27 -12.29 -6.76 1.90
CA PRO A 27 -11.97 -5.36 2.21
C PRO A 27 -10.82 -5.19 3.21
N GLY A 28 -10.55 -6.22 4.02
CA GLY A 28 -9.42 -6.24 4.96
C GLY A 28 -8.05 -6.53 4.33
N VAL A 29 -7.98 -6.84 3.03
CA VAL A 29 -6.71 -7.12 2.33
C VAL A 29 -6.24 -5.86 1.62
N ALA A 30 -4.92 -5.61 1.67
CA ALA A 30 -4.33 -4.48 0.97
C ALA A 30 -4.54 -4.61 -0.55
N ARG A 31 -5.11 -3.57 -1.16
CA ARG A 31 -5.36 -3.48 -2.61
C ARG A 31 -4.11 -3.11 -3.39
N ALA A 32 -3.17 -2.43 -2.75
CA ALA A 32 -1.83 -2.20 -3.26
C ALA A 32 -0.85 -2.08 -2.10
N TRP A 33 0.38 -2.55 -2.29
CA TRP A 33 1.47 -2.31 -1.36
C TRP A 33 2.81 -2.31 -2.10
N VAL A 34 3.79 -1.62 -1.54
CA VAL A 34 5.15 -1.60 -2.08
C VAL A 34 6.16 -1.38 -0.96
N CYS A 35 7.26 -2.13 -1.02
CA CYS A 35 8.49 -1.91 -0.28
C CYS A 35 9.55 -1.45 -1.28
N PHE A 36 9.97 -0.20 -1.17
CA PHE A 36 10.98 0.38 -2.05
C PHE A 36 12.00 1.21 -1.27
N GLY A 37 13.04 1.68 -1.93
CA GLY A 37 14.03 2.59 -1.37
C GLY A 37 14.69 3.41 -2.46
N TYR A 38 15.32 4.50 -2.08
CA TYR A 38 16.20 5.26 -2.96
C TYR A 38 17.65 4.96 -2.56
N VAL A 39 18.35 4.19 -3.39
CA VAL A 39 19.70 3.66 -3.14
C VAL A 39 20.55 3.92 -4.38
N GLY A 40 21.79 4.41 -4.20
CA GLY A 40 22.70 4.62 -5.34
C GLY A 40 22.18 5.56 -6.42
N SER A 41 21.35 6.54 -6.06
CA SER A 41 20.65 7.45 -6.99
C SER A 41 19.57 6.81 -7.88
N GLN A 42 19.09 5.61 -7.50
CA GLN A 42 18.04 4.90 -8.21
C GLN A 42 16.93 4.46 -7.24
N ILE A 43 15.75 4.21 -7.80
CA ILE A 43 14.67 3.57 -7.04
C ILE A 43 14.85 2.06 -7.13
N GLU A 44 14.90 1.43 -5.98
CA GLU A 44 14.94 -0.02 -5.84
C GLU A 44 13.61 -0.50 -5.25
N ILE A 45 12.85 -1.31 -6.01
CA ILE A 45 11.63 -1.95 -5.53
C ILE A 45 12.00 -3.36 -5.08
N ARG A 46 11.87 -3.63 -3.78
CA ARG A 46 12.17 -4.94 -3.19
C ARG A 46 11.00 -5.90 -3.33
N ALA A 47 9.78 -5.40 -3.16
CA ALA A 47 8.57 -6.18 -3.31
C ALA A 47 7.36 -5.26 -3.54
N ALA A 48 6.37 -5.73 -4.30
CA ALA A 48 5.18 -4.95 -4.59
C ALA A 48 3.96 -5.81 -4.96
N HIS A 49 2.77 -5.25 -4.77
CA HIS A 49 1.51 -5.77 -5.26
C HIS A 49 0.64 -4.63 -5.80
N ASN A 50 0.10 -4.81 -7.00
CA ASN A 50 -0.71 -3.82 -7.71
C ASN A 50 -0.02 -2.44 -7.86
N VAL A 51 1.30 -2.43 -8.00
CA VAL A 51 2.10 -1.22 -8.26
C VAL A 51 2.86 -1.42 -9.55
N ALA A 52 2.65 -0.53 -10.52
CA ALA A 52 3.33 -0.55 -11.82
C ALA A 52 4.72 0.07 -11.74
N SER A 53 4.86 1.18 -11.02
CA SER A 53 6.13 1.87 -10.88
C SER A 53 6.15 2.82 -9.69
N VAL A 54 7.35 3.15 -9.24
CA VAL A 54 7.59 4.26 -8.31
C VAL A 54 8.53 5.23 -9.00
N THR A 55 8.18 6.52 -8.99
CA THR A 55 8.97 7.59 -9.63
C THR A 55 9.33 8.64 -8.60
N ARG A 56 10.60 9.06 -8.56
CA ARG A 56 11.05 10.15 -7.68
C ARG A 56 10.80 11.47 -8.37
N THR A 57 10.00 12.35 -7.76
CA THR A 57 9.67 13.67 -8.32
C THR A 57 10.57 14.78 -7.75
N ALA A 58 11.06 14.60 -6.52
CA ALA A 58 12.07 15.42 -5.87
C ALA A 58 12.75 14.63 -4.75
N ALA A 59 13.74 15.21 -4.05
CA ALA A 59 14.33 14.58 -2.88
C ALA A 59 13.27 14.28 -1.81
N GLY A 60 13.18 13.01 -1.41
CA GLY A 60 12.18 12.51 -0.47
C GLY A 60 10.75 12.56 -0.98
N ARG A 61 10.49 12.78 -2.27
CA ARG A 61 9.14 12.81 -2.85
C ARG A 61 9.00 11.78 -3.96
N TYR A 62 7.97 10.96 -3.85
CA TYR A 62 7.76 9.82 -4.74
C TYR A 62 6.31 9.77 -5.20
N ARG A 63 6.11 9.32 -6.43
CA ARG A 63 4.82 8.93 -7.00
C ARG A 63 4.77 7.42 -7.11
N VAL A 64 3.78 6.80 -6.48
CA VAL A 64 3.51 5.38 -6.63
C VAL A 64 2.35 5.21 -7.61
N ASN A 65 2.62 4.63 -8.77
CA ASN A 65 1.62 4.36 -9.79
C ASN A 65 1.06 2.95 -9.60
N PHE A 66 -0.25 2.82 -9.54
CA PHE A 66 -0.91 1.52 -9.43
C PHE A 66 -0.94 0.82 -10.79
N ALA A 67 -0.84 -0.51 -10.78
CA ALA A 67 -0.97 -1.29 -12.01
C ALA A 67 -2.44 -1.35 -12.49
N ASN A 68 -3.35 -1.55 -11.55
CA ASN A 68 -4.79 -1.39 -11.74
C ASN A 68 -5.28 -0.23 -10.88
N ALA A 69 -6.02 0.69 -11.49
CA ALA A 69 -6.58 1.82 -10.79
C ALA A 69 -7.56 1.38 -9.68
N MET A 70 -7.53 2.08 -8.55
CA MET A 70 -8.52 1.92 -7.49
C MET A 70 -9.90 2.36 -7.99
N PRO A 71 -11.00 1.81 -7.45
CA PRO A 71 -12.36 2.21 -7.85
C PRO A 71 -12.65 3.70 -7.69
N ASP A 72 -12.10 4.34 -6.66
CA ASP A 72 -12.21 5.77 -6.38
C ASP A 72 -10.95 6.28 -5.64
N ASP A 73 -10.88 7.58 -5.39
CA ASP A 73 -9.84 8.24 -4.60
C ASP A 73 -10.16 8.27 -3.10
N GLY A 74 -11.17 7.52 -2.64
CA GLY A 74 -11.58 7.39 -1.24
C GLY A 74 -10.84 6.30 -0.46
N TYR A 75 -9.75 5.74 -1.01
CA TYR A 75 -8.97 4.68 -0.34
C TYR A 75 -8.16 5.18 0.87
N CYS A 76 -7.97 4.30 1.85
CA CYS A 76 -7.05 4.52 2.96
C CYS A 76 -5.62 4.13 2.54
N TRP A 77 -4.62 4.86 3.01
CA TRP A 77 -3.23 4.51 2.82
C TRP A 77 -2.41 4.79 4.08
N THR A 78 -1.38 4.00 4.30
CA THR A 78 -0.39 4.20 5.35
C THR A 78 0.99 3.99 4.75
N ALA A 79 1.93 4.87 5.08
CA ALA A 79 3.32 4.63 4.73
C ALA A 79 4.27 5.10 5.83
N LEU A 80 5.36 4.36 5.95
CA LEU A 80 6.42 4.62 6.91
C LEU A 80 7.76 4.48 6.21
N ALA A 81 8.69 5.36 6.57
CA ALA A 81 10.04 5.35 6.06
C ALA A 81 11.02 5.02 7.18
N ARG A 82 11.98 4.14 6.91
CA ARG A 82 13.07 3.86 7.83
C ARG A 82 14.02 5.05 7.87
N SER A 83 14.59 5.35 9.03
CA SER A 83 15.71 6.29 9.07
C SER A 83 16.97 5.64 8.50
N ASN A 84 17.60 6.28 7.51
CA ASN A 84 18.90 5.86 6.97
C ASN A 84 20.09 6.57 7.63
N VAL A 85 19.84 7.42 8.64
CA VAL A 85 20.88 8.10 9.43
C VAL A 85 20.58 7.84 10.91
N ASN A 86 21.59 7.43 11.67
CA ASN A 86 21.47 7.19 13.11
C ASN A 86 21.55 8.50 13.90
N SER A 87 20.61 9.41 13.65
CA SER A 87 20.55 10.77 14.24
C SER A 87 19.39 10.96 15.21
N GLY A 88 18.66 9.90 15.57
CA GLY A 88 17.45 9.99 16.40
C GLY A 88 16.25 10.65 15.72
N THR A 89 16.37 11.08 14.46
CA THR A 89 15.28 11.71 13.70
C THR A 89 14.34 10.67 13.10
N GLN A 90 13.03 10.85 13.33
CA GLN A 90 11.99 10.02 12.71
C GLN A 90 11.70 10.49 11.27
N ARG A 91 11.26 9.56 10.43
CA ARG A 91 10.80 9.84 9.07
C ARG A 91 9.37 9.31 8.90
N ILE A 92 8.49 10.17 8.42
CA ILE A 92 7.07 9.85 8.20
C ILE A 92 6.71 10.11 6.75
N ALA A 93 5.86 9.27 6.18
CA ALA A 93 5.29 9.55 4.87
C ALA A 93 4.05 10.43 5.05
N VAL A 94 4.00 11.55 4.36
CA VAL A 94 2.88 12.51 4.38
C VAL A 94 2.44 12.84 2.97
N VAL A 95 1.20 13.31 2.83
CA VAL A 95 0.61 13.85 1.60
C VAL A 95 0.18 15.28 1.86
N ARG A 96 0.66 16.21 1.03
CA ARG A 96 0.31 17.63 1.09
C ARG A 96 -0.80 17.96 0.11
N SER A 97 -1.85 18.62 0.57
CA SER A 97 -3.00 18.99 -0.28
C SER A 97 -2.62 19.88 -1.48
N SER A 98 -1.56 20.68 -1.37
CA SER A 98 -1.19 21.66 -2.39
C SER A 98 -0.47 21.08 -3.61
N THR A 99 0.11 19.89 -3.50
CA THR A 99 1.08 19.40 -4.51
C THR A 99 1.14 17.89 -4.64
N ASP A 100 0.70 17.14 -3.63
CA ASP A 100 0.77 15.69 -3.64
C ASP A 100 -0.62 15.16 -4.02
N GLN A 101 -0.71 14.40 -5.10
CA GLN A 101 -1.97 13.92 -5.64
C GLN A 101 -2.34 12.56 -5.05
N LYS A 102 -3.63 12.39 -4.74
CA LYS A 102 -4.23 11.11 -4.39
C LYS A 102 -5.35 10.85 -5.39
N THR A 103 -5.12 9.92 -6.30
CA THR A 103 -6.04 9.61 -7.40
C THR A 103 -6.27 8.12 -7.49
N THR A 104 -7.22 7.70 -8.30
CA THR A 104 -7.45 6.27 -8.57
C THR A 104 -6.21 5.56 -9.14
N GLY A 105 -5.37 6.25 -9.91
CA GLY A 105 -4.22 5.64 -10.60
C GLY A 105 -2.89 5.78 -9.87
N HIS A 106 -2.75 6.73 -8.94
CA HIS A 106 -1.51 6.94 -8.22
C HIS A 106 -1.70 7.68 -6.90
N VAL A 107 -0.75 7.48 -6.00
CA VAL A 107 -0.59 8.28 -4.78
C VAL A 107 0.81 8.87 -4.73
N ASP A 108 0.90 10.18 -4.52
CA ASP A 108 2.15 10.85 -4.19
C ASP A 108 2.42 10.68 -2.70
N ILE A 109 3.67 10.48 -2.32
CA ILE A 109 4.09 10.40 -0.92
C ILE A 109 5.37 11.21 -0.72
N SER A 110 5.42 11.94 0.39
CA SER A 110 6.57 12.72 0.79
C SER A 110 7.16 12.15 2.09
N CYS A 111 8.41 11.71 2.04
CA CYS A 111 9.20 11.30 3.20
C CYS A 111 9.69 12.54 3.95
N ALA A 112 8.92 12.97 4.95
CA ALA A 112 9.19 14.13 5.78
C ALA A 112 10.00 13.74 7.03
N THR A 113 10.89 14.63 7.44
CA THR A 113 11.58 14.58 8.73
C THR A 113 10.82 15.43 9.75
N THR A 114 11.11 15.23 11.03
CA THR A 114 10.58 16.08 12.12
C THR A 114 11.10 17.53 12.08
N LEU A 115 12.06 17.85 11.21
CA LEU A 115 12.64 19.18 11.01
C LEU A 115 12.07 19.89 9.78
N SER A 116 10.85 19.52 9.36
CA SER A 116 10.15 20.16 8.23
C SER A 116 10.89 20.04 6.89
N SER A 117 11.79 19.07 6.75
CA SER A 117 12.55 18.82 5.52
C SER A 117 12.15 17.49 4.88
N PHE A 118 12.42 17.32 3.60
CA PHE A 118 12.23 16.06 2.88
C PHE A 118 13.58 15.42 2.61
N ALA A 119 13.67 14.12 2.85
CA ALA A 119 14.88 13.37 2.61
C ALA A 119 14.56 12.00 2.04
N ASP A 120 15.39 11.55 1.12
CA ASP A 120 15.31 10.19 0.63
C ASP A 120 15.58 9.19 1.76
N SER A 121 14.92 8.03 1.68
CA SER A 121 15.17 6.90 2.55
C SER A 121 15.52 5.67 1.73
N THR A 122 16.37 4.83 2.29
CA THR A 122 16.69 3.52 1.74
C THR A 122 15.54 2.52 1.92
N GLU A 123 14.51 2.85 2.70
CA GLU A 123 13.34 1.98 2.88
C GLU A 123 12.07 2.76 3.19
N ILE A 124 11.08 2.59 2.33
CA ILE A 124 9.75 3.16 2.44
C ILE A 124 8.75 2.05 2.12
N ASN A 125 7.81 1.84 3.04
CA ASN A 125 6.74 0.86 2.89
C ASN A 125 5.42 1.61 2.79
N LEU A 126 4.64 1.32 1.75
CA LEU A 126 3.30 1.85 1.53
C LEU A 126 2.31 0.69 1.47
N THR A 127 1.18 0.84 2.16
CA THR A 127 0.04 -0.07 2.10
C THR A 127 -1.24 0.73 1.84
N VAL A 128 -2.08 0.24 0.94
CA VAL A 128 -3.33 0.87 0.50
C VAL A 128 -4.51 -0.09 0.69
N PHE A 129 -5.58 0.39 1.30
CA PHE A 129 -6.82 -0.36 1.56
C PHE A 129 -8.03 0.36 0.95
N ARG A 130 -8.98 -0.41 0.40
CA ARG A 130 -10.24 0.12 -0.15
C ARG A 130 -11.39 -0.86 -0.02
#